data_AF-A0A3C1XY11-F1
#
_entry.id   AF-A0A3C1XY11-F1
#
_cell.length_a   1.000
_cell.length_b   1.000
_cell.length_c   1.000
_cell.angle_alpha   90.00
_cell.angle_beta   90.00
_cell.angle_gamma   90.00
#
_symmetry.space_group_name_H-M   'P 1'
#
loop_
_entity.id
_entity.type
_entity.pdbx_description
1 polymer ?
#
loop_
_entity_poly.entity_id
_entity_poly.type
_entity_poly.pdbx_seq_one_letter_code
_entity_poly.pdbx_strand_id
1 'polypeptide(L)'
;GVVLFGSGIGNATSLPPLIAQTEFAREQAARVVPLIVALSQGAYAFAPAAFGALRTWLQPTGLTLPGFLAVAALLQAAAIACFAAGRDAHGKRGAR
;
A
#
# COMPACT_ATOMS: atom_id res chain seq x y z
N GLY A 1 -4.69 -14.96 12.00
CA GLY A 1 -5.63 -13.92 11.52
C GLY A 1 -5.39 -12.59 12.21
N VAL A 2 -5.84 -12.45 13.46
CA VAL A 2 -5.78 -11.20 14.24
C VAL A 2 -4.36 -10.62 14.37
N VAL A 3 -3.35 -11.45 14.63
CA VAL A 3 -1.95 -10.99 14.74
C VAL A 3 -1.44 -10.39 13.43
N LEU A 4 -1.71 -11.06 12.30
CA LEU A 4 -1.32 -10.56 10.96
C LEU A 4 -2.08 -9.29 10.58
N PHE A 5 -3.35 -9.21 10.97
CA PHE A 5 -4.17 -8.02 10.76
C PHE A 5 -3.66 -6.84 11.60
N GLY A 6 -3.37 -7.08 12.88
CA GLY A 6 -2.79 -6.09 13.79
C GLY A 6 -1.40 -5.62 13.35
N SER A 7 -0.52 -6.52 12.90
CA SER A 7 0.77 -6.13 12.33
C SER A 7 0.62 -5.30 11.06
N GLY A 8 -0.39 -5.60 10.23
CA GLY A 8 -0.68 -4.83 9.03
C GLY A 8 -1.13 -3.41 9.34
N ILE A 9 -2.16 -3.26 10.19
CA ILE A 9 -2.69 -1.95 10.58
C ILE A 9 -1.65 -1.13 11.36
N GLY A 10 -0.93 -1.76 12.29
CA GLY A 10 0.14 -1.12 13.04
C GLY A 10 1.18 -0.50 12.11
N ASN A 11 1.74 -1.29 11.19
CA ASN A 11 2.72 -0.81 10.22
C ASN A 11 2.15 0.26 9.27
N ALA A 12 0.93 0.11 8.78
CA ALA A 12 0.31 1.08 7.87
C ALA A 12 0.02 2.43 8.55
N THR A 13 -0.18 2.44 9.88
CA THR A 13 -0.56 3.65 10.61
C THR A 13 0.64 4.33 11.26
N SER A 14 1.61 3.56 11.79
CA SER A 14 2.72 4.12 12.58
C SER A 14 4.00 4.34 11.77
N LEU A 15 4.31 3.49 10.78
CA LEU A 15 5.55 3.64 10.01
C LEU A 15 5.55 4.87 9.10
N PRO A 16 4.48 5.20 8.36
CA PRO A 16 4.55 6.35 7.46
C PRO A 16 4.77 7.68 8.17
N PRO A 17 4.11 7.98 9.31
CA PRO A 17 4.44 9.17 10.09
C PRO A 17 5.86 9.17 10.63
N LEU A 18 6.39 8.02 11.09
CA LEU A 18 7.76 7.92 11.59
C LEU A 18 8.78 8.20 10.48
N ILE A 19 8.63 7.54 9.33
CA ILE A 19 9.49 7.73 8.16
C ILE A 19 9.43 9.18 7.67
N ALA A 20 8.23 9.75 7.54
CA ALA A 20 8.08 11.13 7.07
C ALA A 20 8.71 12.14 8.02
N GLN A 21 8.63 11.90 9.34
CA GLN A 21 9.27 12.77 10.33
C GLN A 21 10.79 12.65 10.34
N THR A 22 11.36 11.50 9.95
CA THR A 22 12.81 11.32 9.85
C THR A 22 13.40 11.83 8.54
N GLU A 23 12.66 11.77 7.43
CA GLU A 23 13.17 12.07 6.09
C GLU A 23 12.87 13.49 5.58
N PHE A 24 11.87 14.17 6.15
CA PHE A 24 11.46 15.51 5.70
C PHE A 24 11.67 16.58 6.77
N ALA A 25 11.97 17.80 6.33
CA ALA A 25 11.91 18.97 7.20
C ALA A 25 10.52 19.12 7.83
N ARG A 26 10.44 19.69 9.04
CA ARG A 26 9.23 19.71 9.86
C ARG A 26 8.02 20.32 9.14
N GLU A 27 8.25 21.35 8.35
CA GLU A 27 7.23 22.04 7.55
C GLU A 27 6.66 21.13 6.45
N GLN A 28 7.47 20.24 5.89
CA GLN A 28 7.07 19.28 4.86
C GLN A 28 6.39 18.05 5.47
N ALA A 29 6.90 17.55 6.60
CA ALA A 29 6.28 16.43 7.33
C ALA A 29 4.82 16.72 7.70
N ALA A 30 4.52 17.96 8.10
CA ALA A 30 3.16 18.43 8.40
C ALA A 30 2.18 18.32 7.21
N ARG A 31 2.68 18.27 5.97
CA ARG A 31 1.87 18.10 4.75
C ARG A 31 1.88 16.67 4.22
N VAL A 32 3.03 15.99 4.30
CA VAL A 32 3.21 14.62 3.81
C VAL A 32 2.38 13.62 4.64
N VAL A 33 2.35 13.76 5.96
CA VAL A 33 1.62 12.83 6.83
C VAL A 33 0.11 12.84 6.55
N PRO A 34 -0.59 14.00 6.51
CA PRO A 34 -2.00 14.04 6.13
C PRO A 34 -2.28 13.49 4.72
N LEU A 35 -1.38 13.70 3.75
CA LEU A 35 -1.52 13.15 2.41
C LEU A 35 -1.47 11.62 2.41
N ILE A 36 -0.52 11.02 3.15
CA ILE A 36 -0.43 9.56 3.31
C ILE A 36 -1.71 9.00 3.94
N VAL A 37 -2.21 9.67 5.00
CA VAL A 37 -3.45 9.28 5.67
C VAL A 37 -4.63 9.36 4.70
N ALA A 38 -4.79 10.48 3.99
CA ALA A 38 -5.89 10.67 3.04
C ALA A 38 -5.89 9.61 1.93
N LEU A 39 -4.71 9.27 1.38
CA LEU A 39 -4.57 8.20 0.39
C LEU A 39 -4.98 6.84 0.97
N SER A 40 -4.55 6.54 2.19
CA SER A 40 -4.87 5.30 2.88
C SER A 40 -6.37 5.18 3.18
N GLN A 41 -7.02 6.27 3.61
CA GLN A 41 -8.46 6.32 3.83
C GLN A 41 -9.24 6.13 2.52
N GLY A 42 -8.77 6.74 1.43
CA GLY A 42 -9.32 6.49 0.10
C GLY A 42 -9.25 5.01 -0.26
N ALA A 43 -8.06 4.39 -0.11
CA ALA A 43 -7.89 2.98 -0.40
C ALA A 43 -8.81 2.09 0.47
N TYR A 44 -8.94 2.36 1.77
CA TYR A 44 -9.83 1.60 2.65
C TYR A 44 -11.33 1.79 2.34
N ALA A 45 -11.74 2.98 1.92
CA ALA A 45 -13.12 3.25 1.54
C ALA A 45 -13.53 2.49 0.27
N PHE A 46 -12.64 2.38 -0.71
CA PHE A 46 -12.96 1.77 -2.01
C PHE A 46 -12.58 0.28 -2.11
N ALA A 47 -11.71 -0.24 -1.24
CA ALA A 47 -11.29 -1.64 -1.29
C ALA A 47 -12.46 -2.65 -1.24
N PRO A 48 -13.49 -2.51 -0.38
CA PRO A 48 -14.62 -3.45 -0.36
C PRO A 48 -15.37 -3.49 -1.70
N ALA A 49 -15.59 -2.32 -2.31
CA ALA A 49 -16.29 -2.22 -3.60
C ALA A 49 -15.44 -2.83 -4.73
N ALA A 50 -14.15 -2.52 -4.79
CA ALA A 50 -13.24 -3.06 -5.79
C ALA A 50 -13.10 -4.59 -5.69
N PHE A 51 -12.90 -5.12 -4.47
CA PHE A 51 -12.82 -6.57 -4.25
C PHE A 51 -14.15 -7.28 -4.47
N GLY A 52 -15.28 -6.64 -4.13
CA GLY A 52 -16.61 -7.15 -4.47
C GLY A 52 -16.81 -7.26 -5.97
N ALA A 53 -16.49 -6.22 -6.74
CA ALA A 53 -16.56 -6.23 -8.19
C ALA A 53 -15.66 -7.31 -8.82
N LEU A 54 -14.41 -7.41 -8.35
CA LEU A 54 -13.47 -8.44 -8.79
C LEU A 54 -14.03 -9.85 -8.56
N ARG A 55 -14.61 -10.10 -7.38
CA ARG A 55 -15.22 -11.39 -7.05
C ARG A 55 -16.38 -11.70 -7.99
N THR A 56 -17.25 -10.73 -8.26
CA THR A 56 -18.38 -10.88 -9.21
C THR A 56 -17.90 -11.22 -10.61
N TRP A 57 -16.82 -10.59 -11.08
CA TRP A 57 -16.25 -10.85 -12.41
C TRP A 57 -15.60 -12.23 -12.51
N LEU A 58 -15.02 -12.73 -11.42
CA LEU A 58 -14.40 -14.05 -11.36
C LEU A 58 -15.41 -15.17 -11.02
N GLN A 59 -16.66 -14.86 -10.71
CA GLN A 59 -17.66 -15.86 -10.35
C GLN A 59 -18.01 -16.81 -11.52
N PRO A 60 -18.22 -16.33 -12.77
CA PRO A 60 -18.57 -17.19 -13.91
C PRO A 60 -17.47 -18.16 -14.34
N THR A 61 -16.21 -17.88 -13.98
CA THR A 61 -15.06 -18.69 -14.42
C THR A 61 -14.87 -19.96 -13.59
N GLY A 62 -15.57 -20.10 -12.46
CA GLY A 62 -15.34 -21.17 -11.47
C GLY A 62 -14.00 -21.04 -10.72
N LEU A 63 -13.20 -20.01 -11.03
CA LEU A 63 -11.86 -19.78 -10.49
C LEU A 63 -11.82 -18.57 -9.54
N THR A 64 -12.92 -18.30 -8.83
CA THR A 64 -13.06 -17.09 -8.01
C THR A 64 -11.94 -16.92 -6.99
N LEU A 65 -11.65 -17.96 -6.20
CA LEU A 65 -10.59 -17.92 -5.20
C LEU A 65 -9.18 -17.84 -5.82
N PRO A 66 -8.75 -18.76 -6.72
CA PRO A 66 -7.41 -18.69 -7.31
C PRO A 66 -7.19 -17.42 -8.15
N GLY A 67 -8.21 -16.96 -8.89
CA GLY A 67 -8.15 -15.70 -9.64
C GLY A 67 -8.03 -14.48 -8.71
N PHE A 68 -8.76 -14.46 -7.60
CA PHE A 68 -8.65 -13.39 -6.60
C PHE A 68 -7.25 -13.34 -5.98
N LEU A 69 -6.71 -14.50 -5.59
CA LEU A 69 -5.35 -14.61 -5.05
C LEU A 69 -4.28 -14.20 -6.08
N ALA A 70 -4.46 -14.56 -7.36
CA ALA A 70 -3.56 -14.13 -8.43
C ALA A 70 -3.53 -12.60 -8.58
N VAL A 71 -4.69 -11.94 -8.56
CA VAL A 71 -4.76 -10.47 -8.61
C VAL A 71 -4.11 -9.84 -7.37
N ALA A 72 -4.37 -10.39 -6.17
CA ALA A 72 -3.72 -9.93 -4.94
C ALA A 72 -2.19 -10.07 -5.01
N ALA A 73 -1.69 -11.19 -5.53
CA ALA A 73 -0.26 -11.42 -5.71
C ALA A 73 0.36 -10.44 -6.73
N LEU A 74 -0.33 -10.13 -7.83
CA LEU A 74 0.12 -9.13 -8.81
C LEU A 74 0.18 -7.72 -8.20
N LEU A 75 -0.82 -7.33 -7.41
CA LEU A 75 -0.80 -6.06 -6.69
C LEU A 75 0.36 -5.99 -5.69
N GLN A 76 0.62 -7.08 -4.96
CA GLN A 76 1.74 -7.16 -4.03
C GLN A 76 3.08 -7.06 -4.75
N ALA A 77 3.24 -7.73 -5.89
CA ALA A 77 4.44 -7.67 -6.72
C ALA A 77 4.67 -6.25 -7.27
N ALA A 78 3.61 -5.56 -7.72
CA ALA A 78 3.68 -4.19 -8.18
C ALA A 78 4.14 -3.23 -7.05
N ALA A 79 3.62 -3.42 -5.83
CA ALA A 79 4.05 -2.63 -4.67
C ALA A 79 5.55 -2.83 -4.35
N ILE A 80 6.03 -4.08 -4.42
CA ILE A 80 7.45 -4.42 -4.23
C ILE A 80 8.30 -3.75 -5.32
N ALA A 81 7.86 -3.79 -6.58
CA ALA A 81 8.56 -3.17 -7.70
C ALA A 81 8.65 -1.63 -7.55
N CYS A 82 7.56 -0.97 -7.18
CA CYS A 82 7.56 0.47 -6.91
C CYS A 82 8.52 0.84 -5.77
N PHE A 83 8.52 0.06 -4.68
CA PHE A 83 9.44 0.27 -3.57
C PHE A 83 10.90 0.10 -3.99
N ALA A 84 11.22 -0.96 -4.74
CA ALA A 84 12.58 -1.20 -5.25
C ALA A 84 13.05 -0.06 -6.18
N ALA A 85 12.20 0.36 -7.12
CA ALA A 85 12.50 1.47 -8.02
C ALA A 85 12.73 2.80 -7.28
N GLY A 86 11.96 3.06 -6.21
CA GLY A 86 12.14 4.22 -5.34
C GLY A 86 13.46 4.20 -4.57
N ARG A 87 13.91 3.03 -4.12
CA ARG A 87 15.22 2.86 -3.44
C ARG A 87 16.39 3.18 -4.35
N ASP A 88 16.37 2.69 -5.59
CA ASP A 88 17.43 2.95 -6.56
C ASP A 88 17.53 4.43 -6.93
N ALA A 89 16.39 5.12 -7.01
CA ALA A 89 16.35 6.56 -7.25
C ALA A 89 16.97 7.35 -6.09
N HIS A 90 16.77 6.91 -4.84
CA HIS A 90 17.37 7.56 -3.67
C HIS A 90 18.88 7.34 -3.60
N GLY A 91 19.35 6.11 -3.88
CA GLY A 91 20.78 5.78 -3.90
C GLY A 91 21.57 6.56 -4.97
N LYS A 92 20.98 6.75 -6.16
CA LYS A 92 21.58 7.57 -7.24
C LYS A 92 21.65 9.06 -6.91
N ARG A 93 20.78 9.57 -6.03
CA ARG A 93 20.78 10.96 -5.56
C ARG A 93 21.82 11.24 -4.49
N GLY A 94 22.15 10.26 -3.64
CA GLY A 94 23.18 10.40 -2.60
C GLY A 94 24.62 10.21 -3.09
N ALA A 95 24.80 9.69 -4.32
CA ALA A 95 26.11 9.55 -4.97
C ALA A 95 26.50 10.76 -5.84
N ARG A 96 25.66 11.81 -5.88
CA ARG A 96 25.92 13.10 -6.54
C ARG A 96 26.12 14.17 -5.48
#